data_AF-A0A2D5SSQ8-F1
#
_entry.id   AF-A0A2D5SSQ8-F1
#
_cell.length_a   1.000
_cell.length_b   1.000
_cell.length_c   1.000
_cell.angle_alpha   90.00
_cell.angle_beta   90.00
_cell.angle_gamma   90.00
#
_symmetry.space_group_name_H-M   'P 1'
#
loop_
_entity.id
_entity.type
_entity.pdbx_description
1 polymer ?
#
loop_
_entity_poly.entity_id
_entity_poly.type
_entity_poly.pdbx_seq_one_letter_code
_entity_poly.pdbx_strand_id
1 'polypeptide(L)' 'MARGGFREGAGRKKEYNEPVKKILLGLPESVLKQLDSYASAKNLSRPKAVAILVEQAMDRNNQLAM' A
#
# COMPACT_ATOMS: atom_id res chain seq x y z
N MET A 1 3.55 38.09 36.12
CA MET A 1 4.51 37.11 35.58
C MET A 1 3.78 36.19 34.62
N ALA A 2 4.29 36.06 33.39
CA ALA A 2 3.60 35.41 32.28
C ALA A 2 3.36 33.91 32.54
N ARG A 3 2.09 33.51 32.44
CA ARG A 3 1.66 32.11 32.31
C ARG A 3 1.99 31.66 30.88
N GLY A 4 3.20 31.20 30.64
CA GLY A 4 3.65 30.80 29.31
C GLY A 4 4.72 29.73 29.39
N GLY A 5 4.35 28.51 29.05
CA GLY A 5 5.26 27.37 29.03
C GLY A 5 4.57 26.13 28.49
N PHE A 6 3.95 26.25 27.31
CA PHE A 6 3.70 25.08 26.45
C PHE A 6 5.06 24.46 26.18
N ARG A 7 5.41 23.40 26.92
CA ARG A 7 6.63 22.64 26.64
C ARG A 7 6.38 21.86 25.36
N GLU A 8 7.19 22.17 24.35
CA GLU A 8 7.29 21.53 23.05
C GLU A 8 7.60 20.02 23.19
N GLY A 9 6.59 19.24 23.55
CA GLY A 9 6.54 17.79 23.40
C GLY A 9 5.35 17.33 22.55
N ALA A 10 4.41 18.24 22.24
CA ALA A 10 3.23 18.00 21.43
C ALA A 10 3.53 18.16 19.92
N GLY A 11 4.65 17.59 19.47
CA GLY A 11 5.20 17.84 18.14
C GLY A 11 5.60 16.60 17.35
N ARG A 12 5.32 15.38 17.84
CA ARG A 12 5.33 14.23 16.93
C ARG A 12 4.09 14.35 16.06
N LYS A 13 4.21 15.02 14.92
CA LYS A 13 3.32 14.82 13.77
C LYS A 13 3.33 13.32 13.52
N LYS A 14 2.35 12.61 14.10
CA LYS A 14 1.99 11.28 13.63
C LYS A 14 1.68 11.54 12.17
N GLU A 15 2.56 11.07 11.28
CA GLU A 15 2.26 10.96 9.86
C GLU A 15 0.85 10.40 9.80
N TYR A 16 -0.07 11.22 9.32
CA TYR A 16 -1.47 10.85 9.25
C TYR A 16 -1.51 9.78 8.16
N ASN A 17 -1.29 8.53 8.53
CA ASN A 17 -1.51 7.40 7.65
C ASN A 17 -3.00 7.39 7.42
N GLU A 18 -3.41 7.91 6.27
CA GLU A 18 -4.78 7.85 5.81
C GLU A 18 -5.32 6.43 6.02
N PRO A 19 -6.60 6.29 6.40
CA PRO A 19 -7.18 4.99 6.69
C PRO A 19 -7.05 4.09 5.45
N VAL A 20 -6.24 3.03 5.57
CA VAL A 20 -6.03 2.04 4.51
C VAL A 20 -7.36 1.33 4.25
N LYS A 21 -8.00 1.63 3.11
CA LYS A 21 -9.22 0.95 2.68
C LYS A 21 -8.89 -0.50 2.33
N LYS A 22 -9.43 -1.43 3.12
CA LYS A 22 -9.27 -2.87 2.90
C LYS A 22 -10.33 -3.36 1.92
N ILE A 23 -9.92 -4.16 0.96
CA ILE A 23 -10.81 -4.79 -0.03
C ILE A 23 -10.59 -6.30 0.03
N LEU A 24 -11.67 -7.08 -0.02
CA LEU A 24 -11.61 -8.52 -0.16
C LEU A 24 -11.65 -8.89 -1.65
N LEU A 25 -10.68 -9.68 -2.09
CA LEU A 25 -10.59 -10.17 -3.46
C LEU A 25 -10.77 -11.68 -3.46
N GLY A 26 -11.85 -12.15 -4.08
CA GLY A 26 -12.07 -13.58 -4.34
C GLY A 26 -11.33 -14.00 -5.59
N LEU A 27 -10.19 -14.69 -5.42
CA LEU A 27 -9.37 -15.19 -6.53
C LEU A 27 -9.30 -16.72 -6.52
N PRO A 28 -9.18 -17.37 -7.69
CA PRO A 28 -8.93 -18.81 -7.76
C PRO A 28 -7.64 -19.21 -7.03
N GLU A 29 -7.62 -20.42 -6.46
CA GLU A 29 -6.46 -20.92 -5.70
C GLU A 29 -5.18 -20.98 -6.55
N SER A 30 -5.30 -21.32 -7.83
CA SER A 30 -4.18 -21.31 -8.78
C SER A 30 -3.53 -19.93 -8.90
N VAL A 31 -4.34 -18.87 -8.94
CA VAL A 31 -3.88 -17.48 -9.02
C VAL A 31 -3.24 -17.05 -7.71
N LEU A 32 -3.81 -17.45 -6.57
CA LEU A 32 -3.22 -17.15 -5.24
C LEU A 32 -1.84 -17.77 -5.09
N LYS A 33 -1.63 -19.02 -5.55
CA LYS A 33 -0.31 -19.68 -5.54
C LYS A 33 0.70 -18.96 -6.44
N GLN A 34 0.28 -18.53 -7.63
CA GLN A 34 1.15 -17.75 -8.52
C GLN A 34 1.54 -16.40 -7.91
N LEU A 35 0.59 -15.73 -7.25
CA LEU A 35 0.82 -14.49 -6.53
C LEU A 35 1.83 -14.68 -5.39
N ASP A 36 1.74 -15.78 -4.63
CA ASP A 36 2.69 -16.11 -3.57
C ASP A 36 4.10 -16.36 -4.11
N SER A 37 4.21 -17.15 -5.17
CA SER A 37 5.49 -17.39 -5.83
C SER A 37 6.13 -16.09 -6.32
N TYR A 38 5.33 -15.20 -6.91
CA TYR A 38 5.79 -13.89 -7.36
C TYR A 38 6.23 -13.01 -6.19
N ALA A 39 5.44 -12.95 -5.11
CA ALA A 39 5.75 -12.19 -3.93
C ALA A 39 7.05 -12.68 -3.26
N SER A 40 7.20 -14.00 -3.12
CA SER A 40 8.40 -14.63 -2.56
C SER A 40 9.64 -14.36 -3.42
N ALA A 41 9.53 -14.50 -4.75
CA ALA A 41 10.66 -14.27 -5.66
C ALA A 41 11.18 -12.83 -5.59
N LYS A 42 10.29 -11.85 -5.34
CA LYS A 42 10.64 -10.42 -5.22
C LYS A 42 10.83 -9.95 -3.77
N ASN A 43 10.74 -10.85 -2.80
CA ASN A 43 10.79 -10.55 -1.36
C ASN A 43 9.79 -9.45 -0.94
N LEU A 44 8.56 -9.54 -1.44
CA LEU A 44 7.47 -8.59 -1.20
C LEU A 44 6.39 -9.21 -0.31
N SER A 45 5.65 -8.37 0.41
CA SER A 45 4.40 -8.81 1.02
C SER A 45 3.33 -9.03 -0.05
N ARG A 46 2.44 -10.00 0.16
CA ARG A 46 1.35 -10.32 -0.77
C ARG A 46 0.52 -9.08 -1.19
N PRO A 47 0.10 -8.18 -0.28
CA PRO A 47 -0.63 -6.96 -0.68
C PRO A 47 0.20 -6.02 -1.57
N LYS A 48 1.51 -5.90 -1.30
CA LYS A 48 2.42 -5.06 -2.08
C LYS A 48 2.64 -5.62 -3.48
N ALA A 49 2.74 -6.94 -3.60
CA ALA A 49 2.80 -7.62 -4.89
C ALA A 49 1.54 -7.35 -5.74
N VAL A 50 0.35 -7.41 -5.13
CA VAL A 50 -0.92 -7.07 -5.81
C VAL A 50 -0.91 -5.61 -6.28
N ALA A 51 -0.53 -4.67 -5.42
CA ALA A 51 -0.50 -3.25 -5.77
C ALA A 51 0.38 -2.97 -7.00
N ILE A 52 1.59 -3.55 -7.04
CA ILE A 52 2.52 -3.40 -8.17
C ILE A 52 1.95 -4.00 -9.45
N LEU A 53 1.34 -5.19 -9.37
CA LEU A 53 0.75 -5.84 -10.55
C LEU A 53 -0.44 -5.04 -11.11
N VAL A 54 -1.26 -4.46 -10.23
CA VAL A 54 -2.37 -3.59 -10.62
C VAL A 54 -1.84 -2.32 -11.29
N GLU A 55 -0.83 -1.67 -10.71
CA GLU A 55 -0.19 -0.48 -11.28
C GLU A 55 0.37 -0.77 -12.68
N GLN A 56 1.12 -1.87 -12.85
CA GLN A 56 1.64 -2.30 -14.15
C GLN A 56 0.54 -2.58 -15.18
N ALA A 57 -0.58 -3.17 -14.75
CA ALA A 57 -1.72 -3.41 -15.63
C ALA A 57 -2.42 -2.10 -16.04
N MET A 58 -2.51 -1.13 -15.12
CA MET A 58 -3.06 0.19 -15.40
C MET A 58 -2.18 0.98 -16.37
N ASP A 59 -0.86 0.98 -16.17
CA ASP A 59 0.09 1.64 -17.07
C ASP A 59 0.02 1.04 -18.48
N ARG A 60 -0.02 -0.29 -18.58
CA ARG A 60 -0.17 -0.98 -19.86
C ARG A 60 -1.50 -0.65 -20.54
N ASN A 61 -2.60 -0.57 -19.80
CA ASN A 61 -3.90 -0.19 -20.35
C ASN A 61 -3.91 1.26 -20.84
N ASN A 62 -3.26 2.18 -20.13
CA ASN A 62 -3.14 3.57 -20.56
C ASN A 62 -2.30 3.71 -21.85
N GLN A 63 -1.24 2.90 -21.98
CA GLN A 63 -0.43 2.86 -23.22
C GLN A 63 -1.19 2.29 -24.42
N LEU A 64 -2.17 1.40 -24.19
CA LEU A 64 -3.01 0.82 -25.24
C LEU A 64 -4.19 1.72 -25.63
N ALA A 65 -4.51 2.73 -24.81
CA ALA A 65 -5.60 3.68 -25.05
C ALA A 65 -5.16 4.97 -25.75
N MET A 66 -3.85 5.15 -25.99
CA MET A 66 -3.26 6.20 -26.84
C MET A 66 -3.03 5.70 -28.26
#